data_AF-N8Q654-F1
#
_entry.id   AF-N8Q654-F1
#
_cell.length_a   1.000
_cell.length_b   1.000
_cell.length_c   1.000
_cell.angle_alpha   90.00
_cell.angle_beta   90.00
_cell.angle_gamma   90.00
#
_symmetry.space_group_name_H-M   'P 1'
#
loop_
_entity.id
_entity.type
_entity.pdbx_description
1 polymer ?
#
loop_
_entity_poly.entity_id
_entity_poly.type
_entity_poly.pdbx_seq_one_letter_code
_entity_poly.pdbx_strand_id
1 'polypeptide(L)'
;MTIQTIKQTLAPAQVFEALAKGFKIDFAEVETNDWEPLTPQVRLGFADLFSGFIKFRFAQTLDEGLKRQAKAKSEEYFSEFVGLDGDKNERYRVGKDRPSFYVLKPSGRSGINLDGFIVYKEQQGNLTLIEKAPDWLAKALLVARKAKRNAEYYDILNKTGHYQSDDYKKWAKTHRSV
;
A
#
# COMPACT_ATOMS: atom_id res chain seq x y z
N MET A 1 4.15 2.16 28.75
CA MET A 1 4.06 2.86 27.45
C MET A 1 2.79 2.39 26.76
N THR A 2 1.89 3.31 26.42
CA THR A 2 0.65 3.02 25.68
C THR A 2 1.00 2.87 24.20
N ILE A 3 0.80 1.67 23.62
CA ILE A 3 1.02 1.43 22.20
C ILE A 3 -0.06 2.20 21.43
N GLN A 4 0.30 3.35 20.83
CA GLN A 4 -0.62 4.09 19.97
C GLN A 4 -0.91 3.26 18.72
N THR A 5 -2.15 2.80 18.63
CA THR A 5 -2.67 1.99 17.54
C THR A 5 -3.68 2.84 16.77
N ILE A 6 -3.38 3.15 15.51
CA ILE A 6 -4.21 4.04 14.69
C ILE A 6 -5.00 3.18 13.71
N LYS A 7 -6.32 3.41 13.56
CA LYS A 7 -7.13 2.68 12.58
C LYS A 7 -6.74 3.11 11.16
N GLN A 8 -6.60 2.14 10.25
CA GLN A 8 -6.25 2.39 8.85
C GLN A 8 -7.51 2.43 7.97
N THR A 9 -7.54 3.37 7.03
CA THR A 9 -8.54 3.42 5.95
C THR A 9 -8.07 2.57 4.76
N LEU A 10 -9.00 1.86 4.12
CA LEU A 10 -8.73 1.01 2.97
C LEU A 10 -9.06 1.73 1.67
N ALA A 11 -8.17 1.64 0.70
CA ALA A 11 -8.43 2.05 -0.68
C ALA A 11 -9.41 1.06 -1.36
N PRO A 12 -10.13 1.49 -2.41
CA PRO A 12 -11.15 0.65 -3.06
C PRO A 12 -10.61 -0.68 -3.58
N ALA A 13 -9.40 -0.69 -4.16
CA ALA A 13 -8.74 -1.92 -4.60
C ALA A 13 -8.52 -2.92 -3.43
N GLN A 14 -8.17 -2.41 -2.25
CA GLN A 14 -7.99 -3.23 -1.04
C GLN A 14 -9.34 -3.76 -0.53
N VAL A 15 -10.42 -2.99 -0.68
CA VAL A 15 -11.77 -3.44 -0.35
C VAL A 15 -12.16 -4.64 -1.21
N PHE A 16 -11.97 -4.56 -2.53
CA PHE A 16 -12.27 -5.69 -3.43
C PHE A 16 -11.39 -6.91 -3.14
N GLU A 17 -10.09 -6.72 -2.94
CA GLU A 17 -9.18 -7.82 -2.58
C GLU A 17 -9.60 -8.47 -1.26
N ALA A 18 -9.98 -7.66 -0.27
CA ALA A 18 -10.41 -8.15 1.02
C ALA A 18 -11.73 -8.93 0.95
N LEU A 19 -12.72 -8.40 0.23
CA LEU A 19 -14.01 -9.06 0.00
C LEU A 19 -13.84 -10.38 -0.77
N ALA A 20 -13.02 -10.41 -1.81
CA ALA A 20 -12.69 -11.62 -2.56
C ALA A 20 -12.03 -12.70 -1.68
N LYS A 21 -11.26 -12.27 -0.67
CA LYS A 21 -10.66 -13.16 0.33
C LYS A 21 -11.61 -13.53 1.47
N GLY A 22 -12.85 -13.07 1.43
CA GLY A 22 -13.90 -13.35 2.42
C GLY A 22 -13.73 -12.57 3.72
N PHE A 23 -12.98 -11.48 3.72
CA PHE A 23 -12.88 -10.61 4.88
C PHE A 23 -14.08 -9.67 4.98
N LYS A 24 -14.50 -9.39 6.22
CA LYS A 24 -15.54 -8.41 6.50
C LYS A 24 -14.97 -7.00 6.50
N ILE A 25 -15.71 -6.07 5.88
CA ILE A 25 -15.34 -4.66 5.73
C ILE A 25 -16.43 -3.81 6.38
N ASP A 26 -16.03 -2.75 7.07
CA ASP A 26 -16.93 -1.68 7.51
C ASP A 26 -16.72 -0.46 6.59
N PHE A 27 -17.75 0.35 6.41
CA PHE A 27 -17.68 1.63 5.71
C PHE A 27 -18.30 2.74 6.57
N ALA A 28 -17.94 3.98 6.29
CA ALA A 28 -18.51 5.19 6.89
C ALA A 28 -18.36 6.35 5.91
N GLU A 29 -19.19 7.39 6.05
CA GLU A 29 -18.92 8.65 5.35
C GLU A 29 -17.60 9.25 5.83
N VAL A 30 -16.88 9.92 4.93
CA VAL A 30 -15.68 10.67 5.30
C VAL A 30 -16.03 11.70 6.37
N GLU A 31 -15.11 11.94 7.31
CA GLU A 31 -15.32 12.79 8.51
C GLU A 31 -16.26 12.24 9.60
N THR A 32 -17.06 11.19 9.33
CA THR A 32 -17.92 10.55 10.36
C THR A 32 -17.22 9.39 11.06
N ASN A 33 -17.70 8.96 12.24
CA ASN A 33 -17.23 7.75 12.92
C ASN A 33 -18.33 6.67 13.01
N ASP A 34 -19.36 6.80 12.18
CA ASP A 34 -20.53 5.92 12.15
C ASP A 34 -20.26 4.76 11.19
N TRP A 35 -19.54 3.76 11.71
CA TRP A 35 -19.10 2.62 10.91
C TRP A 35 -20.17 1.55 10.80
N GLU A 36 -20.53 1.21 9.57
CA GLU A 36 -21.51 0.19 9.24
C GLU A 36 -20.87 -0.98 8.48
N PRO A 37 -21.36 -2.22 8.66
CA PRO A 37 -20.84 -3.37 7.93
C PRO A 37 -21.22 -3.29 6.44
N LEU A 38 -20.22 -3.47 5.58
CA LEU A 38 -20.42 -3.61 4.14
C LEU A 38 -21.02 -4.99 3.85
N THR A 39 -22.33 -5.04 3.67
CA THR A 39 -23.09 -6.27 3.40
C THR A 39 -23.71 -6.21 1.99
N PRO A 40 -24.09 -7.36 1.39
CA PRO A 40 -24.77 -7.38 0.09
C PRO A 40 -26.08 -6.57 0.04
N GLN A 41 -26.68 -6.27 1.19
CA GLN A 41 -27.91 -5.49 1.32
C GLN A 41 -27.68 -3.97 1.28
N VAL A 42 -26.43 -3.53 1.44
CA VAL A 42 -26.06 -2.12 1.40
C VAL A 42 -26.21 -1.59 -0.03
N ARG A 43 -26.90 -0.46 -0.20
CA ARG A 43 -27.11 0.19 -1.50
C ARG A 43 -25.92 1.08 -1.90
N LEU A 44 -24.71 0.53 -1.88
CA LEU A 44 -23.54 1.20 -2.42
C LEU A 44 -23.30 0.73 -3.86
N GLY A 45 -23.35 1.68 -4.78
CA GLY A 45 -22.98 1.45 -6.17
C GLY A 45 -21.46 1.40 -6.34
N PHE A 46 -21.01 0.86 -7.48
CA PHE A 46 -19.59 0.81 -7.82
C PHE A 46 -18.94 2.20 -7.81
N ALA A 47 -19.66 3.23 -8.28
CA ALA A 47 -19.17 4.61 -8.27
C ALA A 47 -18.93 5.15 -6.86
N ASP A 48 -19.73 4.72 -5.88
CA ASP A 48 -19.64 5.22 -4.50
C ASP A 48 -18.34 4.79 -3.84
N LEU A 49 -17.82 3.60 -4.19
CA LEU A 49 -16.51 3.12 -3.73
C LEU A 49 -15.35 4.02 -4.18
N PHE A 50 -15.48 4.70 -5.31
CA PHE A 50 -14.44 5.59 -5.85
C PHE A 50 -14.78 7.08 -5.69
N SER A 51 -15.93 7.39 -5.10
CA SER A 51 -16.46 8.75 -5.00
C SER A 51 -15.64 9.67 -4.09
N GLY A 52 -14.89 9.09 -3.15
CA GLY A 52 -14.15 9.83 -2.12
C GLY A 52 -15.01 10.33 -0.96
N PHE A 53 -16.33 10.09 -0.96
CA PHE A 53 -17.24 10.43 0.14
C PHE A 53 -17.35 9.31 1.19
N ILE A 54 -16.82 8.13 0.88
CA ILE A 54 -16.89 6.95 1.75
C ILE A 54 -15.47 6.47 2.06
N LYS A 55 -15.24 6.14 3.33
CA LYS A 55 -14.02 5.48 3.81
C LYS A 55 -14.34 4.07 4.27
N PHE A 56 -13.39 3.17 4.08
CA PHE A 56 -13.53 1.74 4.41
C PHE A 56 -12.50 1.33 5.44
N ARG A 57 -12.80 0.29 6.23
CA ARG A 57 -11.84 -0.37 7.11
C ARG A 57 -12.17 -1.85 7.22
N PHE A 58 -11.25 -2.65 7.75
CA PHE A 58 -11.59 -4.01 8.13
C PHE A 58 -12.55 -4.03 9.33
N ALA A 59 -13.52 -4.94 9.32
CA ALA A 59 -14.40 -5.16 10.46
C ALA A 59 -13.61 -5.58 11.71
N GLN A 60 -13.96 -5.00 12.86
CA GLN A 60 -13.21 -5.17 14.12
C GLN A 60 -13.63 -6.41 14.93
N THR A 61 -13.93 -7.52 14.26
CA THR A 61 -14.29 -8.77 14.96
C THR A 61 -13.06 -9.64 15.19
N LEU A 62 -13.00 -10.34 16.34
CA LEU A 62 -11.88 -11.19 16.77
C LEU A 62 -11.54 -12.27 15.71
N ASP A 63 -12.58 -12.80 15.09
CA ASP A 63 -12.54 -13.92 14.13
C ASP A 63 -11.87 -13.52 12.80
N GLU A 64 -12.10 -12.28 12.36
CA GLU A 64 -11.46 -11.70 11.17
C GLU A 64 -9.98 -11.41 11.40
N GLY A 65 -9.57 -11.16 12.65
CA GLY A 65 -8.17 -10.99 13.03
C GLY A 65 -7.35 -12.27 12.85
N LEU A 66 -7.94 -13.43 13.13
CA LEU A 66 -7.32 -14.75 13.00
C LEU A 66 -7.29 -15.25 11.55
N LYS A 67 -8.38 -15.08 10.79
CA LYS A 67 -8.44 -15.42 9.36
C LYS A 67 -7.43 -14.66 8.51
N ARG A 68 -7.13 -13.39 8.86
CA ARG A 68 -6.12 -12.56 8.19
C ARG A 68 -4.68 -13.07 8.37
N GLN A 69 -4.35 -13.58 9.56
CA GLN A 69 -3.01 -14.12 9.83
C GLN A 69 -2.76 -15.45 9.10
N ALA A 70 -3.80 -16.26 8.89
CA ALA A 70 -3.68 -17.56 8.22
C ALA A 70 -3.43 -17.46 6.70
N LYS A 71 -4.02 -16.46 6.02
CA LYS A 71 -3.95 -16.31 4.55
C LYS A 71 -2.72 -15.57 4.00
N ALA A 72 -1.82 -15.08 4.85
CA ALA A 72 -0.63 -14.30 4.42
C ALA A 72 0.58 -15.17 4.00
N LYS A 73 0.46 -16.50 3.99
CA LYS A 73 1.55 -17.43 3.67
C LYS A 73 1.55 -17.82 2.18
N SER A 74 2.22 -17.04 1.34
CA SER A 74 2.93 -17.57 0.17
C SER A 74 4.00 -16.59 -0.33
N GLU A 75 5.14 -17.18 -0.70
CA GLU A 75 6.30 -16.70 -1.50
C GLU A 75 7.48 -15.95 -0.86
N GLU A 76 8.63 -16.10 -1.53
CA GLU A 76 10.01 -15.71 -1.21
C GLU A 76 10.20 -14.18 -1.20
N TYR A 77 11.07 -13.68 -0.32
CA TYR A 77 11.62 -12.30 -0.28
C TYR A 77 10.80 -11.21 -0.98
N PHE A 78 9.89 -10.57 -0.25
CA PHE A 78 9.13 -9.44 -0.76
C PHE A 78 9.72 -8.11 -0.32
N SER A 79 9.91 -7.21 -1.28
CA SER A 79 10.24 -5.80 -1.10
C SER A 79 9.53 -5.03 -2.21
N GLU A 80 8.24 -4.79 -2.01
CA GLU A 80 7.33 -4.32 -3.07
C GLU A 80 6.49 -3.13 -2.60
N PHE A 81 6.29 -2.18 -3.51
CA PHE A 81 5.25 -1.15 -3.37
C PHE A 81 3.90 -1.73 -3.80
N VAL A 82 2.94 -1.77 -2.88
CA VAL A 82 1.62 -2.39 -3.11
C VAL A 82 0.51 -1.37 -3.35
N GLY A 83 0.87 -0.10 -3.52
CA GLY A 83 -0.07 1.00 -3.74
C GLY A 83 -0.16 1.95 -2.56
N LEU A 84 -1.20 2.78 -2.59
CA LEU A 84 -1.51 3.72 -1.53
C LEU A 84 -2.59 3.15 -0.61
N ASP A 85 -2.53 3.51 0.68
CA ASP A 85 -3.66 3.27 1.60
C ASP A 85 -4.80 4.29 1.34
N GLY A 86 -5.91 4.16 2.07
CA GLY A 86 -7.06 5.06 1.92
C GLY A 86 -6.74 6.53 2.22
N ASP A 87 -5.71 6.79 3.03
CA ASP A 87 -5.23 8.13 3.39
C ASP A 87 -4.13 8.63 2.41
N LYS A 88 -3.92 7.93 1.29
CA LYS A 88 -2.90 8.22 0.27
C LYS A 88 -1.45 8.10 0.75
N ASN A 89 -1.20 7.35 1.81
CA ASN A 89 0.15 7.02 2.27
C ASN A 89 0.70 5.83 1.49
N GLU A 90 2.02 5.80 1.32
CA GLU A 90 2.67 4.72 0.59
C GLU A 90 2.66 3.43 1.41
N ARG A 91 2.19 2.33 0.79
CA ARG A 91 2.10 1.02 1.41
C ARG A 91 3.06 0.04 0.74
N TYR A 92 3.77 -0.71 1.57
CA TYR A 92 4.80 -1.66 1.15
C TYR A 92 4.56 -3.02 1.77
N ARG A 93 4.86 -4.08 1.00
CA ARG A 93 4.93 -5.45 1.51
C ARG A 93 6.40 -5.84 1.62
N VAL A 94 6.85 -6.10 2.84
CA VAL A 94 8.27 -6.36 3.13
C VAL A 94 8.46 -7.58 4.03
N GLY A 95 9.36 -8.49 3.65
CA GLY A 95 9.84 -9.57 4.53
C GLY A 95 10.37 -10.79 3.79
N LYS A 96 11.06 -11.68 4.53
CA LYS A 96 11.74 -12.87 3.99
C LYS A 96 10.85 -14.11 3.94
N ASP A 97 10.32 -14.50 5.10
CA ASP A 97 9.51 -15.74 5.27
C ASP A 97 8.03 -15.45 5.57
N ARG A 98 7.76 -14.26 6.13
CA ARG A 98 6.42 -13.77 6.48
C ARG A 98 6.34 -12.28 6.19
N PRO A 99 6.15 -11.89 4.92
CA PRO A 99 6.07 -10.49 4.56
C PRO A 99 4.94 -9.79 5.30
N SER A 100 5.26 -8.68 5.94
CA SER A 100 4.31 -7.81 6.64
C SER A 100 4.06 -6.56 5.82
N PHE A 101 2.90 -5.94 6.03
CA PHE A 101 2.60 -4.66 5.43
C PHE A 101 3.14 -3.53 6.31
N TYR A 102 3.72 -2.52 5.67
CA TYR A 102 4.24 -1.31 6.29
C TYR A 102 3.71 -0.09 5.55
N VAL A 103 3.36 0.94 6.30
CA VAL A 103 2.87 2.22 5.77
C VAL A 103 3.86 3.31 6.10
N LEU A 104 4.27 4.07 5.08
CA LEU A 104 5.10 5.25 5.21
C LEU A 104 4.21 6.48 5.21
N LYS A 105 4.03 7.10 6.37
CA LYS A 105 3.26 8.33 6.53
C LYS A 105 4.21 9.53 6.46
N PRO A 106 4.00 10.52 5.57
CA PRO A 106 4.85 11.70 5.50
C PRO A 106 4.83 12.47 6.82
N SER A 107 6.00 12.83 7.35
CA SER A 107 6.13 13.68 8.55
C SER A 107 6.57 15.12 8.23
N GLY A 108 6.75 15.44 6.95
CA GLY A 108 7.23 16.74 6.47
C GLY A 108 7.57 16.68 4.98
N ARG A 109 8.67 17.33 4.55
CA ARG A 109 9.17 17.18 3.18
C ARG A 109 9.64 15.74 2.96
N SER A 110 8.80 14.96 2.32
CA SER A 110 9.08 13.59 1.89
C SER A 110 10.17 13.58 0.82
N GLY A 111 11.38 13.16 1.20
CA GLY A 111 12.52 13.03 0.31
C GLY A 111 12.69 11.62 -0.29
N ILE A 112 13.87 11.40 -0.88
CA ILE A 112 14.30 10.10 -1.43
C ILE A 112 14.53 9.07 -0.32
N ASN A 113 14.96 9.54 0.86
CA ASN A 113 15.23 8.75 2.05
C ASN A 113 13.98 8.51 2.91
N LEU A 114 14.10 7.67 3.93
CA LEU A 114 13.04 7.41 4.90
C LEU A 114 12.92 8.51 5.97
N ASP A 115 13.88 9.44 6.05
CA ASP A 115 13.95 10.47 7.11
C ASP A 115 12.73 11.42 7.14
N GLY A 116 12.03 11.57 6.01
CA GLY A 116 10.78 12.34 5.90
C GLY A 116 9.50 11.53 6.15
N PHE A 117 9.62 10.31 6.67
CA PHE A 117 8.52 9.39 6.88
C PHE A 117 8.51 8.80 8.28
N ILE A 118 7.31 8.69 8.84
CA ILE A 118 7.06 7.84 10.00
C ILE A 118 6.65 6.46 9.49
N VAL A 119 7.31 5.43 10.02
CA VAL A 119 7.09 4.04 9.61
C VAL A 119 6.07 3.41 10.56
N TYR A 120 5.00 2.87 9.98
CA TYR A 120 4.02 2.08 10.71
C TYR A 120 4.02 0.63 10.20
N LYS A 121 3.84 -0.32 11.12
CA LYS A 121 3.49 -1.69 10.77
C LYS A 121 1.98 -1.79 10.67
N GLU A 122 1.48 -2.33 9.56
CA GLU A 122 0.08 -2.65 9.42
C GLU A 122 -0.20 -4.05 9.98
N GLN A 123 -1.11 -4.11 10.96
CA GLN A 123 -1.62 -5.36 11.51
C GLN A 123 -3.11 -5.21 11.78
N GLN A 124 -3.91 -6.11 11.20
CA GLN A 124 -5.34 -6.22 11.45
C GLN A 124 -6.12 -4.92 11.18
N GLY A 125 -5.73 -4.14 10.17
CA GLY A 125 -6.38 -2.86 9.85
C GLY A 125 -6.02 -1.73 10.82
N ASN A 126 -5.00 -1.94 11.63
CA ASN A 126 -4.41 -0.92 12.47
C ASN A 126 -2.95 -0.70 12.08
N LEU A 127 -2.50 0.52 12.30
CA LEU A 127 -1.13 0.97 12.17
C LEU A 127 -0.51 1.06 13.57
N THR A 128 0.55 0.30 13.77
CA THR A 128 1.38 0.36 14.98
C THR A 128 2.68 1.08 14.63
N LEU A 129 3.01 2.12 15.40
CA LEU A 129 4.23 2.89 15.18
C LEU A 129 5.48 2.01 15.34
N ILE A 130 6.44 2.19 14.44
CA ILE A 130 7.80 1.66 14.58
C ILE A 130 8.71 2.85 14.89
N GLU A 131 9.04 3.05 16.17
CA GLU A 131 9.86 4.19 16.63
C GLU A 131 11.23 4.23 15.96
N LYS A 132 11.85 3.06 15.76
CA LYS A 132 13.11 2.92 15.05
C LYS A 132 13.07 1.69 14.16
N ALA A 133 12.94 1.91 12.85
CA ALA A 133 12.99 0.82 11.89
C ALA A 133 14.37 0.13 11.95
N PRO A 134 14.43 -1.20 12.12
CA PRO A 134 15.70 -1.92 12.09
C PRO A 134 16.34 -1.82 10.69
N ASP A 135 17.66 -1.89 10.62
CA ASP A 135 18.44 -1.64 9.38
C ASP A 135 17.98 -2.47 8.19
N TRP A 136 17.62 -3.74 8.42
CA TRP A 136 17.13 -4.61 7.35
C TRP A 136 15.80 -4.11 6.76
N LEU A 137 14.90 -3.62 7.61
CA LEU A 137 13.59 -3.11 7.21
C LEU A 137 13.76 -1.78 6.47
N ALA A 138 14.61 -0.89 7.01
CA ALA A 138 14.93 0.37 6.36
C ALA A 138 15.51 0.15 4.95
N LYS A 139 16.49 -0.75 4.81
CA LYS A 139 17.06 -1.13 3.51
C LYS A 139 16.01 -1.69 2.56
N ALA A 140 15.16 -2.61 3.02
CA ALA A 140 14.14 -3.21 2.19
C ALA A 140 13.05 -2.20 1.77
N LEU A 141 12.65 -1.26 2.63
CA LEU A 141 11.72 -0.19 2.27
C LEU A 141 12.33 0.76 1.23
N LEU A 142 13.62 1.09 1.37
CA LEU A 142 14.33 1.93 0.39
C LEU A 142 14.46 1.25 -0.98
N VAL A 143 14.71 -0.06 -1.00
CA VAL A 143 14.75 -0.85 -2.24
C VAL A 143 13.39 -0.81 -2.93
N ALA A 144 12.30 -1.10 -2.22
CA ALA A 144 10.95 -1.05 -2.77
C ALA A 144 10.58 0.35 -3.28
N ARG A 145 10.92 1.41 -2.51
CA ARG A 145 10.74 2.81 -2.93
C ARG A 145 11.49 3.14 -4.20
N LYS A 146 12.74 2.69 -4.31
CA LYS A 146 13.56 2.92 -5.52
C LYS A 146 12.95 2.21 -6.73
N ALA A 147 12.51 0.96 -6.56
CA ALA A 147 11.83 0.20 -7.60
C ALA A 147 10.55 0.91 -8.09
N LYS A 148 9.70 1.40 -7.17
CA LYS A 148 8.51 2.22 -7.48
C LYS A 148 8.88 3.44 -8.34
N ARG A 149 9.84 4.26 -7.90
CA ARG A 149 10.25 5.47 -8.64
C ARG A 149 10.82 5.15 -10.02
N ASN A 150 11.60 4.07 -10.14
CA ASN A 150 12.12 3.64 -11.42
C ASN A 150 10.99 3.21 -12.36
N ALA A 151 10.00 2.47 -11.87
CA ALA A 151 8.82 2.09 -12.65
C ALA A 151 8.04 3.33 -13.12
N GLU A 152 7.79 4.30 -12.24
CA GLU A 152 7.15 5.59 -12.57
C GLU A 152 7.96 6.35 -13.64
N TYR A 153 9.28 6.42 -13.49
CA TYR A 153 10.18 7.07 -14.46
C TYR A 153 10.11 6.42 -15.84
N TYR A 154 10.19 5.09 -15.92
CA TYR A 154 10.14 4.36 -17.19
C TYR A 154 8.76 4.43 -17.85
N ASP A 155 7.68 4.43 -17.07
CA ASP A 155 6.33 4.66 -17.59
C ASP A 155 6.19 6.06 -18.22
N ILE A 156 6.75 7.10 -17.58
CA ILE A 156 6.79 8.46 -18.15
C ILE A 156 7.62 8.51 -19.44
N LEU A 157 8.80 7.88 -19.48
CA LEU A 157 9.61 7.81 -20.71
C LEU A 157 8.85 7.12 -21.83
N ASN A 158 8.11 6.05 -21.52
CA ASN A 158 7.29 5.36 -22.50
C ASN A 158 6.15 6.25 -23.02
N LYS A 159 5.41 6.91 -22.12
CA LYS A 159 4.30 7.83 -22.47
C LYS A 159 4.75 9.04 -23.28
N THR A 160 5.94 9.55 -23.03
CA THR A 160 6.51 10.68 -23.77
C THR A 160 7.12 10.28 -25.12
N GLY A 161 7.04 8.99 -25.49
CA GLY A 161 7.58 8.49 -26.76
C GLY A 161 9.11 8.48 -26.80
N HIS A 162 9.80 8.58 -25.66
CA HIS A 162 11.27 8.57 -25.61
C HIS A 162 11.84 7.35 -26.31
N TYR A 163 11.27 6.17 -26.07
CA TYR A 163 11.69 4.91 -26.69
C TYR A 163 11.34 4.79 -28.18
N GLN A 164 10.49 5.69 -28.70
CA GLN A 164 10.11 5.78 -30.11
C GLN A 164 10.88 6.88 -30.85
N SER A 165 11.61 7.73 -30.13
CA SER A 165 12.42 8.82 -30.68
C SER A 165 13.58 8.30 -31.54
N ASP A 166 13.96 9.07 -32.56
CA ASP A 166 15.06 8.69 -33.45
C ASP A 166 16.42 8.70 -32.73
N ASP A 167 16.57 9.56 -31.72
CA ASP A 167 17.75 9.59 -30.84
C ASP A 167 17.90 8.29 -30.05
N TYR A 168 16.80 7.79 -29.45
CA TYR A 168 16.83 6.51 -28.75
C TYR A 168 17.10 5.35 -29.71
N LYS A 169 16.49 5.34 -30.91
CA LYS A 169 16.78 4.31 -31.93
C LYS A 169 18.26 4.32 -32.34
N LYS A 170 18.86 5.50 -32.47
CA LYS A 170 20.27 5.67 -32.84
C LYS A 170 21.20 5.19 -31.72
N TRP A 171 20.90 5.55 -30.46
CA TRP A 171 21.61 5.06 -29.28
C TRP A 171 21.48 3.53 -29.12
N ALA A 172 20.28 2.97 -29.28
CA ALA A 172 20.04 1.54 -29.15
C ALA A 172 20.77 0.72 -30.23
N LYS A 173 20.94 1.27 -31.44
CA LYS A 173 21.74 0.65 -32.50
C LYS A 173 23.24 0.61 -32.15
N THR A 174 23.77 1.64 -31.49
CA THR A 174 25.19 1.70 -31.11
C THR A 174 25.52 0.95 -29.82
N HIS A 175 24.51 0.64 -29.01
CA HIS A 175 24.67 -0.04 -27.71
C HIS A 175 24.03 -1.43 -27.67
N ARG A 176 23.62 -1.99 -28.81
CA ARG A 176 23.36 -3.43 -28.91
C ARG A 176 24.67 -4.17 -28.68
N SER A 177 24.77 -4.84 -27.54
CA SER A 177 25.84 -5.81 -27.28
C SER A 177 25.78 -6.89 -28.36
N VAL A 178 26.91 -7.12 -29.04
CA VAL A 178 27.13 -8.28 -29.91
C VAL A 178 27.10 -9.56 -29.08
#